data_AF-A0A3P1CDA4-F1
#
_entry.id   AF-A0A3P1CDA4-F1
#
_cell.length_a   1.000
_cell.length_b   1.000
_cell.length_c   1.000
_cell.angle_alpha   90.00
_cell.angle_beta   90.00
_cell.angle_gamma   90.00
#
_symmetry.space_group_name_H-M   'P 1'
#
loop_
_entity.id
_entity.type
_entity.pdbx_description
1 polymer ?
#
loop_
_entity_poly.entity_id
_entity_poly.type
_entity_poly.pdbx_seq_one_letter_code
_entity_poly.pdbx_strand_id
1 'polypeptide(L)'
;MNRTAAYLLGPELAWVLMLAIAGMLIARNEPVTEAGNDQLLNSGWFLLITAVLLSFVPLFWAPGSPWWWLFRIIFVGFFSTILLSSLICGGVDYRDSRNSGVGTAFILYIGVGYVFLFGGAFVAAIFFLTKWNFLPVLKWSLIVIGSLTAFFSLIFWLASFGKSAAS
;
A
#
# COMPACT_ATOMS: atom_id res chain seq x y z
N MET A 1 -26.34 8.29 -3.94
CA MET A 1 -25.13 8.53 -3.12
C MET A 1 -24.83 10.02 -3.09
N ASN A 2 -24.58 10.57 -1.89
CA ASN A 2 -24.25 11.99 -1.73
C ASN A 2 -22.88 12.27 -2.37
N ARG A 3 -22.82 13.13 -3.39
CA ARG A 3 -21.60 13.39 -4.18
C ARG A 3 -20.43 13.81 -3.28
N THR A 4 -20.71 14.59 -2.25
CA THR A 4 -19.73 15.11 -1.28
C THR A 4 -18.98 14.03 -0.51
N ALA A 5 -19.67 12.95 -0.12
CA ALA A 5 -19.05 11.83 0.62
C ALA A 5 -18.03 11.07 -0.26
N ALA A 6 -18.31 10.94 -1.56
CA ALA A 6 -17.39 10.30 -2.50
C ALA A 6 -16.12 11.14 -2.73
N TYR A 7 -16.24 12.48 -2.71
CA TYR A 7 -15.07 13.38 -2.79
C TYR A 7 -14.23 13.38 -1.52
N LEU A 8 -14.85 13.18 -0.35
CA LEU A 8 -14.15 13.08 0.94
C LEU A 8 -13.44 11.74 1.13
N LEU A 9 -14.06 10.63 0.67
CA LEU A 9 -13.49 9.27 0.70
C LEU A 9 -12.60 8.99 -0.53
N GLY A 10 -11.96 10.02 -1.06
CA GLY A 10 -11.08 9.93 -2.23
C GLY A 10 -9.72 9.30 -1.91
N PRO A 11 -8.81 9.22 -2.91
CA PRO A 11 -7.45 8.73 -2.70
C PRO A 11 -6.71 9.52 -1.60
N GLU A 12 -7.01 10.80 -1.42
CA GLU A 12 -6.40 11.65 -0.40
C GLU A 12 -6.58 11.10 1.01
N LEU A 13 -7.76 10.58 1.34
CA LEU A 13 -8.04 10.04 2.66
C LEU A 13 -7.17 8.80 2.96
N ALA A 14 -6.97 7.93 1.96
CA ALA A 14 -6.10 6.77 2.12
C ALA A 14 -4.68 7.19 2.50
N TRP A 15 -4.14 8.20 1.81
CA TRP A 15 -2.80 8.72 2.11
C TRP A 15 -2.72 9.43 3.46
N VAL A 16 -3.72 10.26 3.81
CA VAL A 16 -3.78 10.92 5.12
C VAL A 16 -3.83 9.89 6.26
N LEU A 17 -4.64 8.84 6.12
CA LEU A 17 -4.70 7.76 7.10
C LEU A 17 -3.35 7.04 7.25
N MET A 18 -2.68 6.75 6.14
CA MET A 18 -1.38 6.06 6.17
C MET A 18 -0.27 6.95 6.75
N LEU A 19 -0.29 8.26 6.47
CA LEU A 19 0.58 9.24 7.11
C LEU A 19 0.32 9.33 8.61
N ALA A 20 -0.95 9.34 9.04
CA ALA A 20 -1.32 9.34 10.45
C ALA A 20 -0.84 8.07 11.17
N ILE A 21 -1.03 6.89 10.56
CA ILE A 21 -0.53 5.62 11.10
C ILE A 21 1.00 5.64 11.19
N ALA A 22 1.70 6.10 10.15
CA ALA A 22 3.16 6.24 10.18
C ALA A 22 3.61 7.16 11.33
N GLY A 23 2.95 8.32 11.49
CA GLY A 23 3.23 9.23 12.61
C GLY A 23 3.02 8.58 13.99
N MET A 24 1.97 7.78 14.16
CA MET A 24 1.72 7.03 15.40
C MET A 24 2.80 5.96 15.65
N LEU A 25 3.26 5.27 14.61
CA LEU A 25 4.34 4.28 14.73
C LEU A 25 5.66 4.94 15.12
N ILE A 26 5.96 6.11 14.55
CA ILE A 26 7.15 6.91 14.90
C ILE A 26 7.06 7.35 16.35
N ALA A 27 5.94 7.96 16.76
CA ALA A 27 5.74 8.42 18.14
C ALA A 27 5.82 7.27 19.16
N ARG A 28 5.38 6.05 18.79
CA ARG A 28 5.50 4.87 19.64
C ARG A 28 6.95 4.39 19.80
N ASN A 29 7.82 4.68 18.83
CA ASN A 29 9.24 4.35 18.90
C ASN A 29 10.05 5.42 19.67
N GLU A 30 9.42 6.37 20.37
CA GLU A 30 10.14 7.29 21.24
C GLU A 30 10.14 6.76 22.70
N PRO A 31 11.31 6.56 23.34
CA PRO A 31 12.67 6.84 22.87
C PRO A 31 13.17 5.81 21.84
N VAL A 32 13.95 6.28 20.86
CA VAL A 32 14.38 5.49 19.70
C VAL A 32 15.07 4.19 20.10
N THR A 33 14.53 3.07 19.64
CA THR A 33 15.09 1.73 19.83
C THR A 33 15.43 1.07 18.50
N GLU A 34 16.42 0.19 18.50
CA GLU A 34 16.82 -0.58 17.31
C GLU A 34 15.67 -1.46 16.79
N ALA A 35 15.00 -2.20 17.68
CA ALA A 35 13.87 -3.04 17.31
C ALA A 35 12.70 -2.23 16.73
N GLY A 36 12.44 -1.03 17.26
CA GLY A 36 11.40 -0.16 16.75
C GLY A 36 11.78 0.50 15.40
N ASN A 37 13.05 0.81 15.18
CA ASN A 37 13.55 1.28 13.87
C ASN A 37 13.38 0.20 12.79
N ASP A 38 13.74 -1.04 13.09
CA ASP A 38 13.56 -2.17 12.16
C ASP A 38 12.07 -2.41 11.88
N GLN A 39 11.22 -2.30 12.90
CA GLN A 39 9.77 -2.40 12.74
C GLN A 39 9.21 -1.26 11.88
N LEU A 40 9.70 -0.03 12.04
CA LEU A 40 9.30 1.13 11.24
C LEU A 40 9.66 0.95 9.76
N LEU A 41 10.90 0.55 9.48
CA LEU A 41 11.35 0.25 8.12
C LEU A 41 10.54 -0.91 7.50
N ASN A 42 10.30 -1.97 8.28
CA ASN A 42 9.49 -3.09 7.79
C ASN A 42 7.99 -2.75 7.69
N SER A 43 7.51 -1.70 8.35
CA SER A 43 6.13 -1.24 8.15
C SER A 43 6.01 -0.33 6.92
N GLY A 44 7.09 0.33 6.50
CA GLY A 44 7.05 1.35 5.45
C GLY A 44 6.55 0.86 4.10
N TRP A 45 7.15 -0.20 3.56
CA TRP A 45 6.69 -0.81 2.30
C TRP A 45 5.24 -1.32 2.37
N PHE A 46 4.80 -1.86 3.52
CA PHE A 46 3.42 -2.31 3.72
C PHE A 46 2.43 -1.13 3.72
N LEU A 47 2.74 -0.04 4.42
CA LEU A 47 1.92 1.17 4.45
C LEU A 47 1.83 1.80 3.06
N LEU A 48 2.93 1.86 2.31
CA LEU A 48 2.93 2.36 0.93
C LEU A 48 2.03 1.54 0.01
N ILE A 49 2.20 0.22 -0.04
CA ILE A 49 1.40 -0.65 -0.91
C ILE A 49 -0.08 -0.53 -0.53
N THR A 50 -0.39 -0.51 0.77
CA THR A 50 -1.76 -0.35 1.27
C THR A 50 -2.36 0.99 0.85
N ALA A 51 -1.62 2.10 0.99
CA ALA A 51 -2.04 3.43 0.57
C ALA A 51 -2.38 3.48 -0.93
N VAL A 52 -1.49 2.89 -1.75
CA VAL A 52 -1.67 2.82 -3.20
C VAL A 52 -2.92 2.01 -3.53
N LEU A 53 -3.07 0.79 -2.99
CA LEU A 53 -4.23 -0.06 -3.27
C LEU A 53 -5.55 0.62 -2.87
N LEU A 54 -5.59 1.23 -1.67
CA LEU A 54 -6.76 1.97 -1.20
C LEU A 54 -7.09 3.19 -2.07
N SER A 55 -6.09 3.80 -2.71
CA SER A 55 -6.30 4.92 -3.63
C SER A 55 -7.14 4.55 -4.84
N PHE A 56 -7.14 3.29 -5.28
CA PHE A 56 -7.95 2.83 -6.42
C PHE A 56 -9.40 2.51 -6.06
N VAL A 57 -9.73 2.39 -4.77
CA VAL A 57 -11.07 2.00 -4.33
C VAL A 57 -12.18 2.93 -4.83
N PRO A 58 -12.01 4.27 -4.88
CA PRO A 58 -13.01 5.18 -5.44
C PRO A 58 -13.41 4.87 -6.89
N LEU A 59 -12.56 4.21 -7.69
CA LEU A 59 -12.91 3.85 -9.07
C LEU A 59 -14.10 2.88 -9.16
N PHE A 60 -14.42 2.15 -8.09
CA PHE A 60 -15.50 1.16 -8.09
C PHE A 60 -16.87 1.73 -7.71
N TRP A 61 -16.91 2.84 -6.96
CA TRP A 61 -18.17 3.36 -6.41
C TRP A 61 -18.40 4.85 -6.66
N ALA A 62 -17.35 5.62 -7.00
CA ALA A 62 -17.45 7.06 -7.01
C ALA A 62 -18.13 7.54 -8.30
N PRO A 63 -19.15 8.40 -8.21
CA PRO A 63 -19.75 8.99 -9.39
C PRO A 63 -18.75 9.93 -10.08
N GLY A 64 -18.82 10.02 -11.41
CA GLY A 64 -18.00 10.94 -12.21
C GLY A 64 -17.18 10.23 -13.28
N SER A 65 -16.27 10.98 -13.92
CA SER A 65 -15.39 10.44 -14.94
C SER A 65 -14.32 9.53 -14.32
N PRO A 66 -14.20 8.25 -14.74
CA PRO A 66 -13.15 7.36 -14.27
C PRO A 66 -11.74 7.90 -14.55
N TRP A 67 -11.57 8.63 -15.65
CA TRP A 67 -10.31 9.29 -16.01
C TRP A 67 -9.94 10.42 -15.05
N TRP A 68 -10.93 11.16 -14.55
CA TRP A 68 -10.69 12.20 -13.54
C TRP A 68 -10.20 11.59 -12.22
N TRP A 69 -10.82 10.50 -11.79
CA TRP A 69 -10.38 9.77 -10.61
C TRP A 69 -8.99 9.17 -10.79
N LEU A 70 -8.69 8.59 -11.95
CA LEU A 70 -7.36 8.06 -12.26
C LEU A 70 -6.27 9.14 -12.19
N PHE A 71 -6.54 10.32 -12.75
CA PHE A 71 -5.64 11.46 -12.64
C PHE A 71 -5.39 11.86 -11.19
N ARG A 72 -6.44 11.98 -10.37
CA ARG A 72 -6.30 12.29 -8.93
C ARG A 72 -5.48 11.24 -8.19
N ILE A 73 -5.69 9.95 -8.48
CA ILE A 73 -4.93 8.85 -7.88
C ILE A 73 -3.44 8.99 -8.19
N ILE A 74 -3.09 9.21 -9.45
CA ILE A 74 -1.69 9.38 -9.86
C ILE A 74 -1.09 10.61 -9.20
N PHE A 75 -1.78 11.76 -9.24
CA PHE A 75 -1.28 13.01 -8.69
C PHE A 75 -1.04 12.92 -7.18
N VAL A 76 -2.08 12.54 -6.42
CA VAL A 76 -2.01 12.44 -4.97
C VAL A 76 -1.04 11.33 -4.56
N GLY A 77 -1.07 10.20 -5.25
CA GLY A 77 -0.18 9.08 -4.99
C GLY A 77 1.28 9.42 -5.22
N PHE A 78 1.60 10.20 -6.25
CA PHE A 78 2.97 10.63 -6.53
C PHE A 78 3.57 11.43 -5.37
N PHE A 79 2.89 12.51 -4.95
CA PHE A 79 3.37 13.35 -3.84
C PHE A 79 3.36 12.61 -2.50
N SER A 80 2.30 11.86 -2.23
CA SER A 80 2.14 11.20 -0.94
C SER A 80 3.09 10.02 -0.76
N THR A 81 3.51 9.36 -1.84
CA THR A 81 4.58 8.34 -1.83
C THR A 81 5.88 8.93 -1.30
N ILE A 82 6.26 10.12 -1.80
CA ILE A 82 7.46 10.83 -1.35
C ILE A 82 7.30 11.20 0.13
N LEU A 83 6.18 11.84 0.50
CA LEU A 83 5.93 12.30 1.86
C LEU A 83 5.94 11.16 2.89
N LEU A 84 5.26 10.04 2.60
CA LEU A 84 5.21 8.89 3.49
C LEU A 84 6.58 8.24 3.64
N SER A 85 7.33 8.12 2.53
CA SER A 85 8.69 7.59 2.56
C SER A 85 9.62 8.50 3.37
N SER A 86 9.53 9.82 3.19
CA SER A 86 10.30 10.81 3.95
C SER A 86 9.97 10.76 5.44
N LEU A 87 8.68 10.62 5.79
CA LEU A 87 8.23 10.56 7.18
C LEU A 87 8.79 9.32 7.89
N ILE A 88 8.68 8.14 7.27
CA ILE A 88 9.14 6.88 7.86
C ILE A 88 10.67 6.85 7.97
N CYS A 89 11.39 7.20 6.90
CA CYS A 89 12.85 7.23 6.93
C CYS A 89 13.39 8.32 7.87
N GLY A 90 12.69 9.46 7.98
CA GLY A 90 13.05 10.53 8.92
C GLY A 90 12.80 10.18 10.39
N GLY A 91 11.90 9.24 10.66
CA GLY A 91 11.62 8.74 12.01
C GLY A 91 12.58 7.64 12.50
N VAL A 92 13.58 7.27 11.70
CA VAL A 92 14.54 6.18 12.00
C VAL A 92 15.93 6.76 12.23
N ASP A 93 16.51 6.48 13.40
CA ASP A 93 17.90 6.85 13.73
C ASP A 93 18.59 5.75 14.55
N TYR A 94 19.60 5.10 13.96
CA TYR A 94 20.41 4.07 14.61
C TYR A 94 21.66 4.64 15.30
N ARG A 95 21.99 5.92 15.08
CA ARG A 95 23.20 6.60 15.62
C ARG A 95 24.53 5.90 15.32
N ASP A 96 24.58 5.14 14.23
CA ASP A 96 25.74 4.38 13.79
C ASP A 96 25.72 4.24 12.25
N SER A 97 26.72 3.56 11.68
CA SER A 97 26.91 3.24 10.27
C SER A 97 25.65 2.73 9.54
N ARG A 98 24.72 2.09 10.26
CA ARG A 98 23.42 1.60 9.73
C ARG A 98 22.51 2.70 9.19
N ASN A 99 22.67 3.96 9.62
CA ASN A 99 21.93 5.08 9.04
C ASN A 99 22.19 5.27 7.54
N SER A 100 23.32 4.80 7.01
CA SER A 100 23.57 4.79 5.57
C SER A 100 22.53 3.97 4.79
N GLY A 101 22.00 2.89 5.39
CA GLY A 101 20.97 2.05 4.78
C GLY A 101 19.58 2.69 4.74
N VAL A 102 19.31 3.70 5.57
CA VAL A 102 18.02 4.43 5.60
C VAL A 102 17.82 5.20 4.28
N GLY A 103 18.89 5.75 3.72
CA GLY A 103 18.85 6.41 2.40
C GLY A 103 18.51 5.43 1.28
N THR A 104 19.02 4.20 1.34
CA THR A 104 18.66 3.14 0.38
C THR A 104 17.21 2.71 0.54
N ALA A 105 16.72 2.59 1.78
CA ALA A 105 15.32 2.28 2.07
C ALA A 105 14.37 3.34 1.49
N PHE A 106 14.72 4.63 1.61
CA PHE A 106 13.95 5.73 1.02
C PHE A 106 13.78 5.59 -0.50
N ILE A 107 14.89 5.32 -1.22
CA ILE A 107 14.87 5.12 -2.68
C ILE A 107 14.02 3.89 -3.03
N LEU A 108 14.16 2.81 -2.26
CA LEU A 108 13.40 1.58 -2.48
C LEU A 108 11.90 1.79 -2.26
N TYR A 109 11.49 2.51 -1.21
CA TYR A 109 10.08 2.81 -0.94
C TYR A 109 9.46 3.64 -2.05
N ILE A 110 10.14 4.69 -2.53
CA ILE A 110 9.65 5.48 -3.67
C ILE A 110 9.53 4.61 -4.91
N GLY A 111 10.56 3.81 -5.21
CA GLY A 111 10.57 2.90 -6.35
C GLY A 111 9.39 1.92 -6.32
N VAL A 112 9.17 1.25 -5.18
CA VAL A 112 8.05 0.33 -4.98
C VAL A 112 6.71 1.07 -5.09
N GLY A 113 6.56 2.21 -4.42
CA GLY A 113 5.35 3.03 -4.47
C GLY A 113 4.97 3.41 -5.90
N TYR A 114 5.94 3.86 -6.69
CA TYR A 114 5.72 4.22 -8.10
C TYR A 114 5.43 3.03 -9.00
N VAL A 115 6.11 1.90 -8.81
CA VAL A 115 5.82 0.68 -9.58
C VAL A 115 4.36 0.25 -9.36
N PHE A 116 3.89 0.24 -8.11
CA PHE A 116 2.50 -0.11 -7.82
C PHE A 116 1.51 0.96 -8.29
N LEU A 117 1.84 2.24 -8.12
CA LEU A 117 0.95 3.35 -8.53
C LEU A 117 0.78 3.41 -10.04
N PHE A 118 1.88 3.46 -10.79
CA PHE A 118 1.83 3.53 -12.26
C PHE A 118 1.41 2.19 -12.87
N GLY A 119 1.83 1.06 -12.30
CA GLY A 119 1.36 -0.26 -12.72
C GLY A 119 -0.16 -0.41 -12.54
N GLY A 120 -0.68 -0.06 -11.37
CA GLY A 120 -2.12 -0.05 -11.11
C GLY A 120 -2.87 0.93 -12.00
N ALA A 121 -2.32 2.13 -12.23
CA ALA A 121 -2.92 3.12 -13.10
C ALA A 121 -2.96 2.69 -14.58
N PHE A 122 -1.88 2.05 -15.05
CA PHE A 122 -1.80 1.49 -16.39
C PHE A 122 -2.83 0.38 -16.60
N VAL A 123 -2.93 -0.54 -15.64
CA VAL A 123 -3.97 -1.58 -15.66
C VAL A 123 -5.35 -0.93 -15.71
N ALA A 124 -5.65 0.02 -14.82
CA ALA A 124 -6.94 0.70 -14.80
C ALA A 124 -7.25 1.44 -16.11
N ALA A 125 -6.26 2.09 -16.72
CA ALA A 125 -6.39 2.76 -18.01
C ALA A 125 -6.75 1.77 -19.12
N ILE A 126 -6.13 0.58 -19.17
CA ILE A 126 -6.47 -0.46 -20.15
C ILE A 126 -7.94 -0.85 -20.00
N PHE A 127 -8.42 -1.11 -18.79
CA PHE A 127 -9.83 -1.46 -18.56
C PHE A 127 -10.79 -0.36 -19.02
N PHE A 128 -10.45 0.91 -18.82
CA PHE A 128 -11.27 2.03 -19.28
C PHE A 128 -11.28 2.16 -20.81
N LEU A 129 -10.14 1.94 -21.46
CA LEU A 129 -10.03 1.97 -22.93
C LEU A 129 -10.77 0.82 -23.60
N THR A 130 -10.69 -0.39 -23.03
CA THR A 130 -11.36 -1.59 -23.57
C THR A 130 -12.85 -1.62 -23.23
N LYS A 131 -13.34 -0.67 -22.43
CA LYS A 131 -14.72 -0.64 -21.89
C LYS A 131 -15.12 -1.95 -21.22
N TRP A 132 -14.14 -2.71 -20.72
CA TRP A 132 -14.41 -3.94 -20.02
C TRP A 132 -15.16 -3.63 -18.73
N ASN A 133 -16.22 -4.40 -18.46
CA ASN A 133 -16.94 -4.28 -17.20
C ASN A 133 -15.98 -4.63 -16.05
N PHE A 134 -15.53 -3.60 -15.35
CA PHE A 134 -14.53 -3.67 -14.28
C PHE A 134 -14.97 -4.59 -13.14
N LEU A 135 -16.26 -4.58 -12.81
CA LEU A 135 -16.85 -5.34 -11.70
C LEU A 135 -16.79 -6.87 -11.89
N PRO A 136 -17.21 -7.44 -13.05
CA PRO A 136 -17.00 -8.86 -13.35
C PRO A 136 -15.55 -9.28 -13.26
N VAL A 137 -14.62 -8.53 -13.86
CA VAL A 137 -13.21 -8.92 -13.88
C VAL A 137 -12.61 -8.84 -12.48
N LEU A 138 -12.89 -7.77 -11.72
CA LEU A 138 -12.47 -7.68 -10.32
C LEU A 138 -13.06 -8.81 -9.47
N LYS A 139 -14.35 -9.12 -9.64
CA LYS A 139 -15.01 -10.23 -8.92
C LYS A 139 -14.29 -11.55 -9.18
N TRP A 140 -14.02 -11.88 -10.43
CA TRP A 140 -13.30 -13.11 -10.78
C TRP A 140 -11.85 -13.09 -10.29
N SER A 141 -11.17 -11.94 -10.38
CA SER A 141 -9.80 -11.77 -9.86
C SER A 141 -9.73 -11.99 -8.35
N LEU A 142 -10.66 -11.40 -7.59
CA LEU A 142 -10.76 -11.57 -6.14
C LEU A 142 -11.12 -13.01 -5.75
N ILE A 143 -12.00 -13.66 -6.52
CA ILE A 143 -12.31 -15.09 -6.32
C ILE A 143 -11.05 -15.92 -6.54
N VAL A 144 -10.30 -15.69 -7.62
CA VAL A 144 -9.06 -16.43 -7.92
C VAL A 144 -8.00 -16.18 -6.86
N ILE A 145 -7.72 -14.93 -6.50
CA ILE A 145 -6.74 -14.56 -5.47
C ILE A 145 -7.15 -15.16 -4.13
N GLY A 146 -8.40 -14.98 -3.69
CA GLY A 146 -8.90 -15.53 -2.44
C GLY A 146 -8.85 -17.06 -2.40
N SER A 147 -9.17 -17.73 -3.51
CA SER A 147 -9.07 -19.19 -3.64
C SER A 147 -7.61 -19.66 -3.56
N LEU A 148 -6.70 -18.98 -4.25
CA LEU A 148 -5.27 -19.26 -4.18
C LEU A 148 -4.72 -19.04 -2.78
N THR A 149 -5.07 -17.93 -2.11
CA THR A 149 -4.65 -17.66 -0.74
C THR A 149 -5.15 -18.74 0.20
N ALA A 150 -6.43 -19.10 0.14
CA ALA A 150 -6.99 -20.19 0.96
C ALA A 150 -6.29 -21.53 0.70
N PHE A 151 -6.02 -21.84 -0.57
CA PHE A 151 -5.31 -23.04 -0.98
C PHE A 151 -3.86 -23.08 -0.46
N PHE A 152 -3.11 -21.99 -0.60
CA PHE A 152 -1.76 -21.90 -0.05
C PHE A 152 -1.75 -21.94 1.48
N SER A 153 -2.69 -21.25 2.15
CA SER A 153 -2.85 -21.34 3.60
C SER A 153 -3.14 -22.76 4.06
N LEU A 154 -3.96 -23.51 3.32
CA LEU A 154 -4.22 -24.94 3.58
C LEU A 154 -2.95 -25.78 3.41
N ILE A 155 -2.17 -25.56 2.35
CA ILE A 155 -0.88 -26.25 2.14
C ILE A 155 0.09 -25.96 3.28
N PHE A 156 0.26 -24.70 3.66
CA PHE A 156 1.15 -24.32 4.78
C PHE A 156 0.68 -24.93 6.11
N TRP A 157 -0.63 -25.00 6.34
CA TRP A 157 -1.20 -25.64 7.52
C TRP A 157 -0.93 -27.15 7.52
N LEU A 158 -1.17 -27.85 6.41
CA LEU A 158 -0.85 -29.27 6.26
C LEU A 158 0.65 -29.55 6.41
N ALA A 159 1.50 -28.71 5.84
CA ALA A 159 2.96 -28.81 5.97
C ALA A 159 3.46 -28.56 7.41
N SER A 160 2.69 -27.88 8.25
CA SER A 160 3.05 -27.62 9.65
C SER A 160 2.99 -28.89 10.51
N PHE A 161 2.14 -29.86 10.17
CA PHE A 161 2.09 -31.16 10.86
C PHE A 161 3.34 -32.01 10.63
N GLY A 162 4.02 -31.85 9.49
CA GLY A 162 5.27 -32.55 9.18
C GLY A 162 6.48 -32.07 9.98
N LYS A 163 6.40 -30.89 10.62
CA LYS A 163 7.51 -30.32 11.42
C LYS A 163 7.48 -30.72 12.90
N SER A 164 6.49 -31.48 13.36
CA SER A 164 6.38 -31.93 14.76
C SER A 164 7.01 -33.30 15.06
N ALA A 165 7.76 -33.89 14.13
CA ALA A 165 8.41 -35.20 14.33
C ALA A 165 9.94 -35.09 14.23
N ALA A 166 10.55 -34.39 15.19
CA ALA A 166 11.95 -34.56 15.56
C ALA A 166 12.14 -34.00 16.99
N SER A 167 11.62 -34.74 17.96
CA SER A 167 12.09 -34.69 19.36
C SER A 167 13.39 -35.48 19.47
#